data_AF-A0A1H2VDC6-F1
#
_entry.id   AF-A0A1H2VDC6-F1
#
_cell.length_a   1.000
_cell.length_b   1.000
_cell.length_c   1.000
_cell.angle_alpha   90.00
_cell.angle_beta   90.00
_cell.angle_gamma   90.00
#
_symmetry.space_group_name_H-M   'P 1'
#
loop_
_entity.id
_entity.type
_entity.pdbx_description
1 polymer ?
#
loop_
_entity_poly.entity_id
_entity_poly.type
_entity_poly.pdbx_seq_one_letter_code
_entity_poly.pdbx_strand_id
1 'polypeptide(L)'
;MFESLIVVVAELGLASLFFMLAYRMTGLAKRETFALPAWAASSGAFSESPAAFRESDRQVSLSPGRDDRESGACDLPGGYPRYSFPQAKASGRIRVNGLSDRAELITQLHILFGLQDRVCRQHHFVLKESPRAIQHYTAAWLYGAANALAAPNERHSSELVQVVCQLLERKIGIDMGDASQVLSGLTRCSIGLACYRCGVEGAEHWQEHHFIPNDCALNTALTSNAFI
;
A
#
# COMPACT_ATOMS: atom_id res chain seq x y z
N MET A 1 49.04 23.65 -28.57
CA MET A 1 49.37 22.66 -27.50
C MET A 1 48.33 22.67 -26.38
N PHE A 2 47.90 23.84 -25.89
CA PHE A 2 46.84 23.94 -24.86
C PHE A 2 45.45 23.45 -25.31
N GLU A 3 45.06 23.65 -26.57
CA GLU A 3 43.75 23.19 -27.06
C GLU A 3 43.61 21.67 -27.03
N SER A 4 44.66 20.94 -27.44
CA SER A 4 44.70 19.48 -27.36
C SER A 4 44.68 18.97 -25.92
N LEU A 5 45.28 19.72 -24.98
CA LEU A 5 45.24 19.36 -23.55
C LEU A 5 43.83 19.46 -22.97
N ILE A 6 43.07 20.50 -23.34
CA ILE A 6 41.70 20.70 -22.86
C ILE A 6 40.79 19.58 -23.37
N VAL A 7 40.91 19.21 -24.64
CA VAL A 7 40.12 18.11 -25.23
C VAL A 7 40.42 16.79 -24.52
N VAL A 8 41.69 16.47 -24.28
CA VAL A 8 42.09 15.24 -23.59
C VAL A 8 41.58 15.22 -22.14
N VAL A 9 41.64 16.34 -21.42
CA VAL A 9 41.11 16.42 -20.04
C VAL A 9 39.58 16.26 -20.03
N ALA A 10 38.87 16.85 -20.99
CA ALA A 10 37.43 16.72 -21.11
C ALA A 10 37.01 15.28 -21.44
N GLU A 11 37.71 14.61 -22.36
CA GLU A 11 37.46 13.21 -22.70
C GLU A 11 37.72 12.27 -21.51
N LEU A 12 38.82 12.47 -20.79
CA LEU A 12 39.11 11.71 -19.57
C LEU A 12 38.07 11.93 -18.48
N GLY A 13 37.58 13.17 -18.33
CA GLY A 13 36.50 13.50 -17.40
C GLY A 13 35.18 12.81 -17.77
N LEU A 14 34.81 12.82 -19.05
CA LEU A 14 33.60 12.16 -19.54
C LEU A 14 33.68 10.64 -19.38
N ALA A 15 34.84 10.05 -19.70
CA ALA A 15 35.08 8.62 -19.51
C ALA A 15 34.99 8.22 -18.03
N SER A 16 35.56 9.03 -17.13
CA SER A 16 35.47 8.81 -15.68
C SER A 16 34.03 8.84 -15.17
N LEU A 17 33.24 9.84 -15.59
CA LEU A 17 31.82 9.95 -15.27
C LEU A 17 31.04 8.72 -15.76
N PHE A 18 31.28 8.29 -17.00
CA PHE A 18 30.64 7.11 -17.57
C PHE A 18 30.96 5.84 -16.76
N PHE A 19 32.22 5.65 -16.38
CA PHE A 19 32.64 4.54 -15.52
C PHE A 19 31.98 4.60 -14.14
N MET A 20 31.89 5.78 -13.52
CA MET A 20 31.24 5.93 -12.22
C MET A 20 29.75 5.60 -12.30
N LEU A 21 29.09 6.00 -13.38
CA LEU A 21 27.68 5.72 -13.64
C LEU A 21 27.47 4.22 -13.89
N ALA A 22 28.31 3.59 -14.72
CA ALA A 22 28.27 2.15 -14.98
C ALA A 22 28.51 1.33 -13.70
N TYR A 23 29.46 1.74 -12.84
CA TYR A 23 29.73 1.10 -11.55
C TYR A 23 28.52 1.21 -10.60
N ARG A 24 27.89 2.40 -10.53
CA ARG A 24 26.66 2.58 -9.75
C ARG A 24 25.52 1.73 -10.27
N MET A 25 25.34 1.66 -11.60
CA MET A 25 24.29 0.86 -12.23
C MET A 25 24.51 -0.64 -12.05
N THR A 26 25.75 -1.13 -12.10
CA THR A 26 26.05 -2.55 -11.79
C THR A 26 25.88 -2.88 -10.30
N GLY A 27 26.12 -1.92 -9.40
CA GLY A 27 25.81 -2.06 -7.99
C GLY A 27 24.30 -2.17 -7.71
N LEU A 28 23.48 -1.45 -8.48
CA LEU A 28 22.02 -1.56 -8.43
C LEU A 28 21.54 -2.87 -9.06
N ALA A 29 22.06 -3.25 -10.24
CA ALA A 29 21.70 -4.50 -10.92
C ALA A 29 22.04 -5.76 -10.12
N LYS A 30 23.17 -5.78 -9.39
CA LYS A 30 23.51 -6.91 -8.50
C LYS A 30 22.57 -7.02 -7.31
N ARG A 31 22.01 -5.90 -6.83
CA ARG A 31 20.99 -5.89 -5.76
C ARG A 31 19.60 -6.29 -6.27
N GLU A 32 19.39 -6.26 -7.58
CA GLU A 32 18.19 -6.75 -8.26
C GLU A 32 18.40 -8.13 -8.89
N THR A 33 19.41 -8.90 -8.47
CA THR A 33 19.48 -10.33 -8.83
C THR A 33 18.27 -11.02 -8.22
N PHE A 34 17.24 -11.14 -9.04
CA PHE A 34 16.01 -11.86 -8.83
C PHE A 34 16.32 -13.25 -8.31
N ALA A 35 16.29 -13.42 -6.98
CA ALA A 35 15.77 -14.64 -6.42
C ALA A 35 14.28 -14.66 -6.79
N LEU A 36 13.97 -15.24 -7.95
CA LEU A 36 12.61 -15.71 -8.24
C LEU A 36 12.25 -16.65 -7.09
N PRO A 37 11.30 -16.28 -6.20
CA PRO A 37 11.02 -17.10 -5.05
C PRO A 37 10.22 -18.33 -5.52
N ALA A 38 10.47 -19.47 -4.87
CA ALA A 38 9.92 -20.79 -5.17
C ALA A 38 8.37 -20.90 -5.23
N TRP A 39 7.64 -19.80 -5.00
CA TRP A 39 6.17 -19.75 -5.08
C TRP A 39 5.63 -19.89 -6.51
N ALA A 40 6.44 -19.65 -7.55
CA ALA A 40 6.04 -19.89 -8.94
C ALA A 40 5.94 -21.38 -9.30
N ALA A 41 6.46 -22.29 -8.46
CA ALA A 41 6.51 -23.73 -8.73
C ALA A 41 5.43 -24.55 -8.00
N SER A 42 4.68 -23.97 -7.04
CA SER A 42 3.71 -24.72 -6.23
C SER A 42 2.26 -24.29 -6.54
N SER A 43 1.74 -24.70 -7.68
CA SER A 43 0.31 -24.58 -7.99
C SER A 43 -0.11 -25.79 -8.82
N GLY A 44 0.04 -26.98 -8.25
CA GLY A 44 -0.26 -28.24 -8.90
C GLY A 44 -0.56 -29.33 -7.90
N ALA A 45 -1.61 -29.13 -7.08
CA ALA A 45 -2.40 -30.18 -6.44
C ALA A 45 -3.30 -29.54 -5.36
N PHE A 46 -4.50 -29.11 -5.74
CA PHE A 46 -5.60 -29.15 -4.78
C PHE A 46 -6.81 -29.80 -5.45
N SER A 47 -7.18 -30.92 -4.84
CA SER A 47 -8.15 -31.89 -5.31
C SER A 47 -9.56 -31.30 -5.30
N GLU A 48 -10.22 -31.40 -6.44
CA GLU A 48 -11.65 -31.21 -6.62
C GLU A 48 -12.43 -32.19 -5.73
N SER A 49 -13.39 -31.69 -4.94
CA SER A 49 -14.50 -32.49 -4.45
C SER A 49 -15.73 -31.60 -4.18
N PRO A 50 -16.88 -31.87 -4.82
CA PRO A 50 -18.06 -31.02 -4.73
C PRO A 50 -18.98 -31.50 -3.60
N ALA A 51 -19.35 -30.60 -2.69
CA ALA A 51 -20.45 -30.82 -1.75
C ALA A 51 -21.52 -29.76 -1.98
N ALA A 52 -22.72 -30.26 -2.27
CA ALA A 52 -23.93 -29.55 -2.62
C ALA A 52 -24.31 -28.46 -1.62
N PHE A 53 -24.66 -27.27 -2.12
CA PHE A 53 -25.40 -26.27 -1.37
C PHE A 53 -26.77 -26.06 -2.02
N ARG A 54 -27.79 -26.32 -1.20
CA ARG A 54 -29.20 -26.40 -1.55
C ARG A 54 -29.84 -25.01 -1.41
N GLU A 55 -30.32 -24.50 -2.53
CA GLU A 55 -31.20 -23.34 -2.66
C GLU A 55 -32.42 -23.52 -1.74
N SER A 56 -32.68 -22.56 -0.84
CA SER A 56 -33.95 -22.47 -0.13
C SER A 56 -34.45 -21.03 -0.20
N ASP A 57 -35.59 -20.92 -0.87
CA ASP A 57 -36.23 -19.69 -1.29
C ASP A 57 -36.64 -18.75 -0.15
N ARG A 58 -36.66 -17.47 -0.55
CA ARG A 58 -37.27 -16.32 0.09
C ARG A 58 -38.75 -16.55 0.41
N GLN A 59 -39.19 -16.06 1.56
CA GLN A 59 -40.39 -15.22 1.66
C GLN A 59 -40.45 -14.56 3.04
N VAL A 60 -40.26 -13.23 3.10
CA VAL A 60 -40.81 -12.41 4.19
C VAL A 60 -41.41 -11.15 3.56
N SER A 61 -42.72 -11.02 3.76
CA SER A 61 -43.60 -9.95 3.30
C SER A 61 -43.30 -8.59 3.91
N LEU A 62 -43.58 -7.55 3.12
CA LEU A 62 -43.71 -6.15 3.52
C LEU A 62 -44.86 -5.93 4.51
N SER A 63 -44.65 -5.09 5.53
CA SER A 63 -45.49 -3.90 5.80
C SER A 63 -44.95 -3.01 6.93
N PRO A 64 -45.36 -1.72 6.98
CA PRO A 64 -44.61 -0.63 7.59
C PRO A 64 -45.07 -0.30 9.01
N GLY A 65 -44.13 0.07 9.88
CA GLY A 65 -44.41 0.56 11.23
C GLY A 65 -43.49 1.72 11.56
N ARG A 66 -44.04 2.93 11.48
CA ARG A 66 -43.47 4.17 12.03
C ARG A 66 -43.62 4.09 13.54
N ASP A 67 -42.54 4.33 14.29
CA ASP A 67 -42.61 4.91 15.64
C ASP A 67 -41.29 5.60 15.97
N ASP A 68 -41.47 6.85 16.38
CA ASP A 68 -40.46 7.79 16.82
C ASP A 68 -39.96 7.42 18.21
N ARG A 69 -38.64 7.40 18.41
CA ARG A 69 -38.04 7.70 19.73
C ARG A 69 -36.57 8.08 19.62
N GLU A 70 -36.33 9.35 19.93
CA GLU A 70 -35.09 9.91 20.48
C GLU A 70 -34.37 8.95 21.44
N SER A 71 -33.05 8.83 21.30
CA SER A 71 -32.10 9.12 22.39
C SER A 71 -30.63 9.06 21.94
N GLY A 72 -29.88 10.14 22.19
CA GLY A 72 -28.49 10.06 22.62
C GLY A 72 -27.39 10.17 21.57
N ALA A 73 -27.29 11.31 20.90
CA ALA A 73 -26.04 11.72 20.25
C ALA A 73 -24.98 12.03 21.32
N CYS A 74 -23.88 11.30 21.33
CA CYS A 74 -22.66 11.74 21.98
C CYS A 74 -22.04 12.84 21.12
N ASP A 75 -22.22 14.10 21.53
CA ASP A 75 -21.56 15.26 20.96
C ASP A 75 -20.03 15.13 21.11
N LEU A 76 -19.33 14.93 19.99
CA LEU A 76 -17.89 15.12 19.87
C LEU A 76 -17.63 16.50 19.25
N PRO A 77 -16.89 17.40 19.92
CA PRO A 77 -16.53 18.69 19.35
C PRO A 77 -15.27 18.52 18.49
N GLY A 78 -15.39 18.71 17.18
CA GLY A 78 -14.23 18.68 16.29
C GLY A 78 -14.64 18.63 14.83
N GLY A 79 -14.78 19.82 14.22
CA GLY A 79 -15.16 19.96 12.82
C GLY A 79 -14.12 19.35 11.88
N TYR A 80 -14.42 18.16 11.35
CA TYR A 80 -13.77 17.67 10.15
C TYR A 80 -14.49 18.26 8.93
N PRO A 81 -13.78 18.88 7.96
CA PRO A 81 -14.42 19.32 6.73
C PRO A 81 -14.99 18.10 6.00
N ARG A 82 -16.32 18.07 5.89
CA ARG A 82 -17.07 17.09 5.10
C ARG A 82 -16.87 17.41 3.62
N TYR A 83 -15.80 16.90 3.02
CA TYR A 83 -15.65 16.97 1.57
C TYR A 83 -16.70 16.08 0.90
N SER A 84 -17.57 16.71 0.11
CA SER A 84 -18.50 16.03 -0.78
C SER A 84 -17.75 15.77 -2.08
N PHE A 85 -17.36 14.52 -2.34
CA PHE A 85 -16.73 14.16 -3.60
C PHE A 85 -17.78 13.72 -4.65
N PRO A 86 -17.60 14.10 -5.93
CA PRO A 86 -18.42 13.61 -7.01
C PRO A 86 -18.31 12.09 -7.14
N GLN A 87 -19.43 11.43 -7.38
CA GLN A 87 -19.55 10.00 -7.64
C GLN A 87 -18.59 9.58 -8.77
N ALA A 88 -17.53 8.84 -8.43
CA ALA A 88 -16.54 8.36 -9.38
C ALA A 88 -17.23 7.46 -10.44
N LYS A 89 -17.13 7.87 -11.71
CA LYS A 89 -17.48 7.00 -12.83
C LYS A 89 -16.53 5.81 -12.83
N ALA A 90 -17.08 4.62 -12.63
CA ALA A 90 -16.37 3.37 -12.78
C ALA A 90 -15.80 3.24 -14.20
N SER A 91 -14.55 3.66 -14.38
CA SER A 91 -13.79 3.39 -15.61
C SER A 91 -13.31 1.95 -15.56
N GLY A 92 -14.19 1.04 -16.00
CA GLY A 92 -13.92 -0.38 -16.10
C GLY A 92 -12.77 -0.67 -17.07
N ARG A 93 -11.57 -0.90 -16.53
CA ARG A 93 -10.60 -1.77 -17.19
C ARG A 93 -10.90 -3.20 -16.75
N ILE A 94 -11.50 -3.98 -17.64
CA ILE A 94 -11.50 -5.44 -17.53
C ILE A 94 -10.04 -5.88 -17.64
N ARG A 95 -9.40 -6.18 -16.51
CA ARG A 95 -8.04 -6.74 -16.46
C ARG A 95 -8.15 -8.26 -16.49
N VAL A 96 -7.93 -8.85 -17.67
CA VAL A 96 -7.66 -10.28 -17.80
C VAL A 96 -6.16 -10.46 -17.61
N ASN A 97 -5.72 -10.96 -16.44
CA ASN A 97 -4.52 -11.80 -16.21
C ASN A 97 -4.12 -11.83 -14.72
N GLY A 98 -4.61 -12.81 -13.95
CA GLY A 98 -4.36 -12.89 -12.50
C GLY A 98 -2.87 -12.97 -12.06
N LEU A 99 -1.96 -13.48 -12.92
CA LEU A 99 -0.51 -13.48 -12.62
C LEU A 99 0.15 -12.13 -12.93
N SER A 100 -0.28 -11.46 -14.00
CA SER A 100 0.20 -10.11 -14.35
C SER A 100 -0.29 -9.10 -13.32
N ASP A 101 -1.50 -9.30 -12.80
CA ASP A 101 -2.13 -8.38 -11.85
C ASP A 101 -1.46 -8.44 -10.47
N ARG A 102 -1.09 -9.64 -10.00
CA ARG A 102 -0.35 -9.78 -8.73
C ARG A 102 1.06 -9.19 -8.80
N ALA A 103 1.79 -9.47 -9.88
CA ALA A 103 3.14 -8.91 -10.05
C ALA A 103 3.10 -7.38 -10.18
N GLU A 104 2.11 -6.85 -10.91
CA GLU A 104 1.90 -5.41 -11.03
C GLU A 104 1.55 -4.79 -9.67
N LEU A 105 0.63 -5.38 -8.90
CA LEU A 105 0.28 -4.92 -7.55
C LEU A 105 1.50 -4.86 -6.64
N ILE A 106 2.32 -5.92 -6.61
CA ILE A 106 3.55 -5.95 -5.81
C ILE A 106 4.50 -4.83 -6.23
N THR A 107 4.69 -4.61 -7.53
CA THR A 107 5.52 -3.53 -8.06
C THR A 107 4.97 -2.15 -7.66
N GLN A 108 3.66 -1.92 -7.83
CA GLN A 108 3.01 -0.67 -7.44
C GLN A 108 3.17 -0.40 -5.94
N LEU A 109 2.97 -1.40 -5.09
CA LEU A 109 3.18 -1.30 -3.64
C LEU A 109 4.63 -0.98 -3.29
N HIS A 110 5.59 -1.60 -3.97
CA HIS A 110 7.01 -1.29 -3.76
C HIS A 110 7.37 0.15 -4.12
N ILE A 111 6.83 0.67 -5.22
CA ILE A 111 7.03 2.06 -5.66
C ILE A 111 6.39 3.02 -4.65
N LEU A 112 5.11 2.81 -4.35
CA LEU A 112 4.31 3.66 -3.47
C LEU A 112 4.90 3.72 -2.06
N PHE A 113 5.26 2.56 -1.49
CA PHE A 113 5.94 2.51 -0.20
C PHE A 113 7.33 3.16 -0.25
N GLY A 114 8.08 2.97 -1.34
CA GLY A 114 9.39 3.61 -1.52
C GLY A 114 9.32 5.14 -1.56
N LEU A 115 8.29 5.69 -2.19
CA LEU A 115 8.02 7.13 -2.18
C LEU A 115 7.73 7.62 -0.76
N GLN A 116 6.85 6.94 -0.03
CA GLN A 116 6.49 7.35 1.32
C GLN A 116 7.64 7.18 2.32
N ASP A 117 8.43 6.10 2.25
CA ASP A 117 9.63 5.93 3.08
C ASP A 117 10.62 7.08 2.82
N ARG A 118 10.78 7.53 1.57
CA ARG A 118 11.61 8.70 1.25
C ARG A 118 11.06 9.99 1.86
N VAL A 119 9.75 10.23 1.78
CA VAL A 119 9.10 11.40 2.41
C VAL A 119 9.31 11.37 3.93
N CYS A 120 9.07 10.23 4.58
CA CYS A 120 9.34 10.08 6.01
C CYS A 120 10.80 10.43 6.37
N ARG A 121 11.78 9.94 5.60
CA ARG A 121 13.20 10.26 5.83
C ARG A 121 13.55 11.73 5.63
N GLN A 122 12.89 12.42 4.70
CA GLN A 122 13.06 13.87 4.51
C GLN A 122 12.62 14.66 5.76
N HIS A 123 11.65 14.13 6.50
CA HIS A 123 11.21 14.66 7.80
C HIS A 123 11.96 14.04 8.99
N HIS A 124 13.17 13.51 8.76
CA HIS A 124 14.01 12.85 9.79
C HIS A 124 13.34 11.67 10.50
N PHE A 125 12.39 11.02 9.83
CA PHE A 125 11.62 9.91 10.38
C PHE A 125 11.98 8.59 9.70
N VAL A 126 12.67 7.69 10.42
CA VAL A 126 13.11 6.38 9.90
C VAL A 126 12.14 5.30 10.36
N LEU A 127 11.33 4.78 9.42
CA LEU A 127 10.26 3.81 9.73
C LEU A 127 10.77 2.54 10.43
N LYS A 128 11.93 2.02 9.99
CA LYS A 128 12.53 0.80 10.55
C LYS A 128 12.99 0.96 12.01
N GLU A 129 13.40 2.16 12.39
CA GLU A 129 13.91 2.48 13.73
C GLU A 129 12.81 3.04 14.64
N SER A 130 11.61 3.26 14.08
CA SER A 130 10.49 3.84 14.80
C SER A 130 9.91 2.88 15.85
N PRO A 131 9.26 3.40 16.91
CA PRO A 131 8.53 2.59 17.89
C PRO A 131 7.51 1.64 17.24
N ARG A 132 7.28 0.47 17.86
CA ARG A 132 6.36 -0.56 17.34
C ARG A 132 4.98 -0.02 16.96
N ALA A 133 4.42 0.90 17.76
CA ALA A 133 3.13 1.51 17.45
C ALA A 133 3.12 2.20 16.07
N ILE A 134 4.18 2.92 15.73
CA ILE A 134 4.29 3.60 14.43
C ILE A 134 4.50 2.59 13.30
N GLN A 135 5.25 1.53 13.54
CA GLN A 135 5.39 0.43 12.60
C GLN A 135 4.01 -0.22 12.32
N HIS A 136 3.19 -0.43 13.35
CA HIS A 136 1.82 -0.94 13.23
C HIS A 136 0.90 0.00 12.43
N TYR A 137 1.00 1.32 12.65
CA TYR A 137 0.25 2.30 11.86
C TYR A 137 0.73 2.38 10.40
N THR A 138 2.01 2.17 10.18
CA THR A 138 2.59 2.04 8.83
C THR A 138 2.04 0.80 8.12
N ALA A 139 1.90 -0.31 8.84
CA ALA A 139 1.27 -1.52 8.32
C ALA A 139 -0.19 -1.26 7.92
N ALA A 140 -0.95 -0.56 8.77
CA ALA A 140 -2.32 -0.17 8.48
C ALA A 140 -2.44 0.72 7.23
N TRP A 141 -1.57 1.73 7.09
CA TRP A 141 -1.52 2.60 5.91
C TRP A 141 -1.21 1.82 4.62
N LEU A 142 -0.18 0.97 4.65
CA LEU A 142 0.20 0.17 3.49
C LEU A 142 -0.90 -0.84 3.11
N TYR A 143 -1.58 -1.42 4.10
CA TYR A 143 -2.72 -2.29 3.85
C TYR A 143 -3.89 -1.54 3.21
N GLY A 144 -4.16 -0.29 3.62
CA GLY A 144 -5.11 0.59 2.94
C GLY A 144 -4.76 0.79 1.47
N ALA A 145 -3.51 1.15 1.20
CA ALA A 145 -3.02 1.30 -0.16
C ALA A 145 -3.16 0.01 -0.98
N ALA A 146 -2.83 -1.14 -0.40
CA ALA A 146 -2.97 -2.43 -1.08
C ALA A 146 -4.42 -2.76 -1.46
N ASN A 147 -5.40 -2.43 -0.61
CA ASN A 147 -6.82 -2.62 -0.92
C ASN A 147 -7.33 -1.68 -2.02
N ALA A 148 -6.81 -0.45 -2.09
CA ALA A 148 -7.13 0.47 -3.18
C ALA A 148 -6.59 -0.03 -4.53
N LEU A 149 -5.36 -0.54 -4.53
CA LEU A 149 -4.69 -1.01 -5.75
C LEU A 149 -5.18 -2.37 -6.24
N ALA A 150 -5.63 -3.24 -5.33
CA ALA A 150 -6.12 -4.58 -5.67
C ALA A 150 -7.50 -4.57 -6.36
N ALA A 151 -7.76 -5.61 -7.15
CA ALA A 151 -9.06 -5.83 -7.74
C ALA A 151 -10.16 -5.93 -6.67
N PRO A 152 -11.40 -5.45 -6.92
CA PRO A 152 -12.45 -5.39 -5.90
C PRO A 152 -12.77 -6.72 -5.19
N ASN A 153 -12.64 -7.84 -5.91
CA ASN A 153 -12.85 -9.20 -5.40
C ASN A 153 -11.69 -9.74 -4.55
N GLU A 154 -10.51 -9.11 -4.60
CA GLU A 154 -9.32 -9.51 -3.86
C GLU A 154 -9.06 -8.62 -2.63
N ARG A 155 -9.88 -7.58 -2.44
CA ARG A 155 -9.82 -6.72 -1.26
C ARG A 155 -10.09 -7.55 -0.01
N HIS A 156 -9.32 -7.27 1.03
CA HIS A 156 -9.33 -7.98 2.30
C HIS A 156 -9.07 -9.49 2.22
N SER A 157 -8.59 -10.01 1.08
CA SER A 157 -8.21 -11.41 0.95
C SER A 157 -7.00 -11.76 1.82
N SER A 158 -6.91 -13.03 2.22
CA SER A 158 -5.76 -13.56 2.96
C SER A 158 -4.46 -13.42 2.17
N GLU A 159 -4.54 -13.56 0.85
CA GLU A 159 -3.41 -13.48 -0.07
C GLU A 159 -2.85 -12.04 -0.10
N LEU A 160 -3.72 -11.04 -0.13
CA LEU A 160 -3.34 -9.63 -0.08
C LEU A 160 -2.67 -9.28 1.25
N VAL A 161 -3.23 -9.75 2.37
CA VAL A 161 -2.64 -9.59 3.70
C VAL A 161 -1.23 -10.18 3.74
N GLN A 162 -1.04 -11.40 3.21
CA GLN A 162 0.29 -12.02 3.16
C GLN A 162 1.30 -11.22 2.33
N VAL A 163 0.89 -10.70 1.17
CA VAL A 163 1.76 -9.84 0.34
C VAL A 163 2.20 -8.59 1.11
N VAL A 164 1.26 -7.93 1.80
CA VAL A 164 1.54 -6.73 2.61
C VAL A 164 2.48 -7.06 3.77
N CYS A 165 2.21 -8.12 4.54
CA CYS A 165 3.06 -8.53 5.65
C CYS A 165 4.49 -8.85 5.19
N GLN A 166 4.66 -9.58 4.08
CA GLN A 166 5.98 -9.88 3.52
C GLN A 166 6.73 -8.63 3.06
N LEU A 167 6.02 -7.62 2.56
CA LEU A 167 6.62 -6.35 2.15
C LEU A 167 7.07 -5.55 3.38
N LEU A 168 6.28 -5.53 4.45
CA LEU A 168 6.60 -4.86 5.71
C LEU A 168 7.79 -5.51 6.41
N GLU A 169 7.84 -6.84 6.48
CA GLU A 169 8.97 -7.57 7.03
C GLU A 169 10.27 -7.20 6.31
N ARG A 170 10.25 -7.16 4.98
CA ARG A 170 11.43 -6.79 4.18
C ARG A 170 11.81 -5.32 4.30
N LYS A 171 10.84 -4.41 4.35
CA LYS A 171 11.08 -2.96 4.29
C LYS A 171 11.39 -2.35 5.65
N ILE A 172 10.65 -2.75 6.69
CA ILE A 172 10.72 -2.13 8.01
C ILE A 172 10.97 -3.13 9.14
N GLY A 173 10.97 -4.44 8.88
CA GLY A 173 11.37 -5.46 9.85
C GLY A 173 10.30 -5.84 10.87
N ILE A 174 9.02 -5.58 10.59
CA ILE A 174 7.92 -6.12 11.40
C ILE A 174 7.79 -7.62 11.14
N ASP A 175 7.65 -8.41 12.20
CA ASP A 175 7.35 -9.84 12.10
C ASP A 175 6.02 -10.11 11.39
N MET A 176 5.97 -11.11 10.52
CA MET A 176 4.79 -11.42 9.72
C MET A 176 3.54 -11.70 10.58
N GLY A 177 3.71 -12.37 11.73
CA GLY A 177 2.63 -12.64 12.67
C GLY A 177 2.12 -11.38 13.36
N ASP A 178 3.04 -10.51 13.80
CA ASP A 178 2.70 -9.21 14.40
C ASP A 178 1.95 -8.31 13.41
N ALA A 179 2.44 -8.20 12.16
CA ALA A 179 1.76 -7.46 11.09
C ALA A 179 0.35 -8.03 10.84
N SER A 180 0.21 -9.35 10.70
CA SER A 180 -1.08 -10.00 10.47
C SER A 180 -2.07 -9.73 11.61
N GLN A 181 -1.59 -9.80 12.87
CA GLN A 181 -2.41 -9.49 14.04
C GLN A 181 -2.93 -8.05 14.02
N VAL A 182 -2.07 -7.08 13.72
CA VAL A 182 -2.45 -5.66 13.58
C VAL A 182 -3.55 -5.49 12.53
N LEU A 183 -3.39 -6.12 11.37
CA LEU A 183 -4.37 -6.00 10.27
C LEU A 183 -5.71 -6.67 10.61
N SER A 184 -5.70 -7.81 11.31
CA SER A 184 -6.94 -8.44 11.80
C SER A 184 -7.67 -7.62 12.86
N GLY A 185 -6.91 -6.85 13.66
CA GLY A 185 -7.41 -5.98 14.72
C GLY A 185 -7.64 -4.53 14.29
N LEU A 186 -7.51 -4.21 12.99
CA LEU A 186 -7.45 -2.84 12.48
C LEU A 186 -8.59 -1.95 12.98
N THR A 187 -9.82 -2.49 13.01
CA THR A 187 -11.03 -1.77 13.41
C THR A 187 -11.09 -1.41 14.89
N ARG A 188 -10.22 -2.00 15.73
CA ARG A 188 -10.16 -1.75 17.17
C ARG A 188 -9.31 -0.53 17.53
N CYS A 189 -8.57 0.04 16.57
CA CYS A 189 -7.71 1.20 16.77
C CYS A 189 -8.11 2.32 15.80
N SER A 190 -8.61 3.44 16.35
CA SER A 190 -9.01 4.61 15.55
C SER A 190 -7.84 5.18 14.74
N ILE A 191 -6.64 5.22 15.32
CA ILE A 191 -5.41 5.68 14.64
C ILE A 191 -5.06 4.74 13.49
N GLY A 192 -5.16 3.42 13.70
CA GLY A 192 -4.97 2.43 12.65
C GLY A 192 -5.97 2.61 11.50
N LEU A 193 -7.25 2.85 11.81
CA LEU A 193 -8.28 3.14 10.80
C LEU A 193 -8.03 4.45 10.05
N ALA A 194 -7.58 5.50 10.74
CA ALA A 194 -7.21 6.76 10.09
C ALA A 194 -6.05 6.56 9.11
N CYS A 195 -5.00 5.86 9.53
CA CYS A 195 -3.87 5.52 8.68
C CYS A 195 -4.29 4.65 7.48
N TYR A 196 -5.15 3.66 7.70
CA TYR A 196 -5.72 2.84 6.63
C TYR A 196 -6.47 3.70 5.60
N ARG A 197 -7.34 4.62 6.04
CA ARG A 197 -8.08 5.53 5.15
C ARG A 197 -7.14 6.41 4.33
N CYS A 198 -6.17 7.05 4.96
CA CYS A 198 -5.15 7.83 4.26
C CYS A 198 -4.39 6.98 3.23
N GLY A 199 -4.13 5.70 3.53
CA GLY A 199 -3.51 4.76 2.61
C GLY A 199 -4.38 4.46 1.38
N VAL A 200 -5.69 4.25 1.58
CA VAL A 200 -6.66 4.04 0.49
C VAL A 200 -6.70 5.28 -0.41
N GLU A 201 -6.99 6.45 0.16
CA GLU A 201 -7.15 7.71 -0.57
C GLU A 201 -5.84 8.10 -1.29
N GLY A 202 -4.70 7.94 -0.62
CA GLY A 202 -3.39 8.22 -1.19
C GLY A 202 -3.05 7.32 -2.37
N ALA A 203 -3.42 6.04 -2.32
CA ALA A 203 -3.20 5.11 -3.41
C ALA A 203 -4.14 5.32 -4.59
N GLU A 204 -5.42 5.63 -4.35
CA GLU A 204 -6.38 6.01 -5.41
C GLU A 204 -5.90 7.27 -6.15
N HIS A 205 -5.50 8.30 -5.40
CA HIS A 205 -4.98 9.52 -6.01
C HIS A 205 -3.69 9.27 -6.80
N TRP A 206 -2.81 8.39 -6.30
CA TRP A 206 -1.58 8.02 -6.99
C TRP A 206 -1.83 7.23 -8.28
N GLN A 207 -2.85 6.38 -8.34
CA GLN A 207 -3.21 5.68 -9.58
C GLN A 207 -3.61 6.66 -10.69
N GLU A 208 -4.27 7.76 -10.32
CA GLU A 208 -4.76 8.76 -11.27
C GLU A 208 -3.71 9.83 -11.62
N HIS A 209 -2.94 10.29 -10.63
CA HIS A 209 -2.09 11.48 -10.75
C HIS A 209 -0.59 11.23 -10.54
N HIS A 210 -0.20 10.01 -10.17
CA HIS A 210 1.19 9.60 -9.91
C HIS A 210 1.92 10.36 -8.79
N PHE A 211 1.18 11.04 -7.90
CA PHE A 211 1.70 11.58 -6.64
C PHE A 211 0.71 11.30 -5.50
N ILE A 212 1.17 11.45 -4.25
CA ILE A 212 0.32 11.30 -3.05
C ILE A 212 0.16 12.69 -2.42
N PRO A 213 -1.07 13.18 -2.20
CA PRO A 213 -1.30 14.45 -1.51
C PRO A 213 -0.72 14.41 -0.09
N ASN A 214 -0.25 15.56 0.41
CA ASN A 214 0.35 15.64 1.75
C ASN A 214 -0.62 15.20 2.84
N ASP A 215 -1.92 15.47 2.70
CA ASP A 215 -2.93 15.12 3.71
C ASP A 215 -3.12 13.59 3.85
N CYS A 216 -2.84 12.84 2.78
CA CYS A 216 -2.93 11.37 2.75
C CYS A 216 -1.55 10.69 2.94
N ALA A 217 -0.47 11.47 2.99
CA ALA A 217 0.89 10.96 3.13
C ALA A 217 1.09 10.25 4.46
N LEU A 218 1.93 9.22 4.48
CA LEU A 218 2.19 8.40 5.65
C LEU A 218 2.69 9.24 6.84
N ASN A 219 3.62 10.17 6.61
CA ASN A 219 4.14 11.05 7.66
C ASN A 219 3.01 11.89 8.29
N THR A 220 2.12 12.46 7.48
CA THR A 220 0.99 13.27 7.95
C THR A 220 -0.03 12.42 8.71
N ALA A 221 -0.35 11.23 8.21
CA ALA A 221 -1.25 10.30 8.88
C ALA A 221 -0.71 9.89 10.26
N LEU A 222 0.58 9.62 10.36
CA LEU A 222 1.25 9.31 11.62
C LEU A 222 1.28 10.52 12.55
N THR A 223 1.69 11.68 12.06
CA THR A 223 1.85 12.86 12.92
C THR A 223 0.53 13.45 13.41
N SER A 224 -0.51 13.38 12.59
CA SER A 224 -1.83 13.90 12.92
C SER A 224 -2.65 12.99 13.83
N ASN A 225 -2.26 11.72 14.01
CA ASN A 225 -3.06 10.75 14.77
C ASN A 225 -2.28 10.01 15.87
N ALA A 226 -0.98 9.78 15.70
CA ALA A 226 -0.18 8.96 16.62
C ALA A 226 0.60 9.75 17.68
N PHE A 227 0.76 11.06 17.52
CA PHE A 227 1.45 11.94 18.49
C PHE A 227 0.48 12.86 19.26
N ILE A 228 -0.83 12.62 19.17
CA ILE A 228 -1.86 13.24 20.01
C ILE A 228 -2.09 12.35 21.23
#